data_AF-A0A1D6LE93-F1
#
_entry.id   AF-A0A1D6LE93-F1
#
_cell.length_a   1.000
_cell.length_b   1.000
_cell.length_c   1.000
_cell.angle_alpha   90.00
_cell.angle_beta   90.00
_cell.angle_gamma   90.00
#
_symmetry.space_group_name_H-M   'P 1'
#
loop_
_entity.id
_entity.type
_entity.pdbx_description
1 polymer ?
#
loop_
_entity_poly.entity_id
_entity_poly.type
_entity_poly.pdbx_seq_one_letter_code
_entity_poly.pdbx_strand_id
1 'polypeptide(L)'
;MATEEELPEAAAAPAPAGGGGGDDAEMPDAAVPSGSHSDSSDSDSDDEAATAAAELRIQALEKTLQEQPLDYETHVQYIQCLRKAGNIEKLRVAREEMNKYFPLTPKMWQEWAKDEISLSSSEESFGDIEKIYGHGVQEYLSIKLWRDYLDYVEEHDHSVSQCTPSGLSKMRNLFESAITAGGLHVTEGSKLWAAYREYEMAILITIADANDEEREKQVQRIRMLFHRQLSVPLADMESTLAEYKSWEAEQGNANDPGADFDGVPSNVVSAYKKANDMYNERKQYEDQLSNAGTFEGDKLQQFMKYIKFEEASGDPARVQVLYERAVSELPVSSDIWMGYTSYLDRTLKVPSVVRSVYYRATRNCTWVGELWVHYLLSLERIRASEEELQHVFERAIQCTFSTIQEYFNIYLTRVHGLRRRISDGLDFQLIRQTLTDAAEFLSSQLSTKELLRLYAYWAKLELSLGKDLSAARGVWENAIKKRFSFYSASSSVVLLPDIVKSSIILPEICYSWIRFEEENGTLDDYDLAVKKVFFCPFCSLGLSGFKLA
;
A
#
# COMPACT_ATOMS: atom_id res chain seq x y z
N MET A 1 40.08 -22.62 -20.27
CA MET A 1 40.66 -23.75 -19.51
C MET A 1 41.54 -23.14 -18.44
N ALA A 2 41.42 -23.65 -17.20
CA ALA A 2 41.76 -23.03 -15.91
C ALA A 2 40.68 -22.06 -15.39
N THR A 3 40.20 -22.12 -14.15
CA THR A 3 40.20 -23.14 -13.06
C THR A 3 39.17 -22.64 -12.04
N GLU A 4 38.41 -23.56 -11.46
CA GLU A 4 37.46 -23.34 -10.36
C GLU A 4 38.17 -22.94 -9.06
N GLU A 5 37.52 -22.08 -8.27
CA GLU A 5 37.82 -21.89 -6.85
C GLU A 5 36.50 -21.73 -6.08
N GLU A 6 36.26 -22.68 -5.18
CA GLU A 6 35.08 -22.84 -4.31
C GLU A 6 35.02 -21.78 -3.21
N LEU A 7 33.80 -21.41 -2.80
CA LEU A 7 33.52 -20.69 -1.55
C LEU A 7 32.43 -21.44 -0.75
N PRO A 8 32.47 -21.42 0.60
CA PRO A 8 31.89 -22.45 1.42
C PRO A 8 30.46 -22.19 1.89
N GLU A 9 29.80 -23.31 2.17
CA GLU A 9 28.45 -23.54 2.69
C GLU A 9 28.36 -23.24 4.20
N ALA A 10 27.27 -22.62 4.66
CA ALA A 10 27.00 -22.42 6.10
C ALA A 10 25.51 -22.61 6.46
N ALA A 11 25.26 -23.79 7.04
CA ALA A 11 24.39 -24.11 8.19
C ALA A 11 22.89 -23.74 8.17
N ALA A 12 22.07 -24.76 7.88
CA ALA A 12 20.68 -24.89 8.30
C ALA A 12 20.57 -25.59 9.67
N ALA A 13 19.54 -25.26 10.45
CA ALA A 13 19.12 -25.94 11.69
C ALA A 13 17.58 -25.85 11.84
N PRO A 14 16.91 -26.70 12.64
CA PRO A 14 16.16 -27.85 12.12
C PRO A 14 14.66 -27.85 12.49
N ALA A 15 13.90 -28.70 11.78
CA ALA A 15 12.51 -29.06 12.09
C ALA A 15 12.43 -30.18 13.16
N PRO A 16 11.36 -30.24 13.98
CA PRO A 16 11.10 -31.42 14.81
C PRO A 16 10.18 -32.42 14.09
N ALA A 17 10.61 -33.68 14.16
CA ALA A 17 9.97 -34.87 13.59
C ALA A 17 8.76 -35.35 14.42
N GLY A 18 7.85 -36.04 13.73
CA GLY A 18 6.77 -36.80 14.34
C GLY A 18 7.11 -38.26 14.64
N GLY A 19 6.15 -38.93 15.27
CA GLY A 19 6.03 -40.38 15.49
C GLY A 19 5.05 -40.59 16.67
N GLY A 20 4.03 -41.46 16.65
CA GLY A 20 3.59 -42.48 15.71
C GLY A 20 3.09 -43.70 16.49
N GLY A 21 1.79 -44.06 16.36
CA GLY A 21 1.16 -45.35 16.74
C GLY A 21 0.98 -45.61 18.25
N GLY A 22 -0.06 -46.27 18.77
CA GLY A 22 -1.19 -47.05 18.24
C GLY A 22 -1.77 -47.91 19.38
N ASP A 23 -2.98 -48.43 19.16
CA ASP A 23 -3.68 -49.56 19.83
C ASP A 23 -4.83 -49.30 20.83
N ASP A 24 -5.96 -49.90 20.43
CA ASP A 24 -7.25 -50.12 21.09
C ASP A 24 -7.19 -51.08 22.29
N ALA A 25 -8.07 -50.91 23.29
CA ALA A 25 -8.72 -52.01 24.03
C ALA A 25 -9.83 -51.55 25.01
N GLU A 26 -11.07 -52.00 24.72
CA GLU A 26 -12.14 -52.54 25.59
C GLU A 26 -12.47 -51.97 27.00
N MET A 27 -13.78 -51.66 27.16
CA MET A 27 -14.57 -51.53 28.41
C MET A 27 -14.68 -52.90 29.16
N PRO A 28 -14.97 -52.96 30.50
CA PRO A 28 -16.36 -52.86 31.00
C PRO A 28 -16.58 -52.28 32.44
N ASP A 29 -17.86 -51.95 32.69
CA ASP A 29 -18.62 -51.67 33.92
C ASP A 29 -18.04 -52.02 35.30
N ALA A 30 -18.25 -51.13 36.29
CA ALA A 30 -19.01 -51.45 37.51
C ALA A 30 -19.15 -50.28 38.52
N ALA A 31 -20.40 -50.02 38.90
CA ALA A 31 -20.93 -49.72 40.24
C ALA A 31 -20.45 -48.48 41.03
N VAL A 32 -21.39 -47.54 41.18
CA VAL A 32 -21.49 -46.57 42.30
C VAL A 32 -21.72 -47.34 43.62
N PRO A 33 -21.17 -46.90 44.76
CA PRO A 33 -22.06 -46.35 45.78
C PRO A 33 -21.50 -45.11 46.52
N SER A 34 -22.48 -44.34 47.01
CA SER A 34 -22.44 -43.13 47.80
C SER A 34 -21.47 -43.09 48.99
N GLY A 35 -20.99 -41.88 49.32
CA GLY A 35 -20.92 -41.43 50.72
C GLY A 35 -19.68 -40.64 51.14
N SER A 36 -19.94 -39.37 51.49
CA SER A 36 -19.23 -38.48 52.43
C SER A 36 -17.88 -37.85 52.08
N HIS A 37 -17.97 -36.53 51.87
CA HIS A 37 -17.04 -35.44 52.18
C HIS A 37 -15.66 -35.77 52.79
N SER A 38 -14.63 -35.32 52.08
CA SER A 38 -13.41 -34.76 52.69
C SER A 38 -12.90 -33.65 51.77
N ASP A 39 -12.83 -32.43 52.31
CA ASP A 39 -12.20 -31.28 51.68
C ASP A 39 -10.74 -31.58 51.32
N SER A 40 -10.37 -31.30 50.07
CA SER A 40 -9.02 -30.81 49.74
C SER A 40 -9.15 -29.69 48.71
N SER A 41 -8.98 -28.48 49.21
CA SER A 41 -8.49 -27.30 48.48
C SER A 41 -7.38 -27.70 47.51
N ASP A 42 -7.49 -27.23 46.27
CA ASP A 42 -6.41 -26.63 45.46
C ASP A 42 -6.76 -26.77 43.98
N SER A 43 -7.60 -25.85 43.47
CA SER A 43 -7.82 -25.69 42.02
C SER A 43 -8.14 -24.24 41.62
N ASP A 44 -7.82 -23.26 42.46
CA ASP A 44 -7.93 -21.82 42.13
C ASP A 44 -6.55 -21.14 41.99
N SER A 45 -5.44 -21.83 42.33
CA SER A 45 -4.10 -21.22 42.27
C SER A 45 -3.51 -21.17 40.85
N ASP A 46 -3.93 -22.08 39.97
CA ASP A 46 -3.41 -22.17 38.61
C ASP A 46 -3.98 -21.07 37.71
N ASP A 47 -5.24 -20.67 37.91
CA ASP A 47 -5.87 -19.59 37.14
C ASP A 47 -5.35 -18.21 37.52
N GLU A 48 -5.13 -17.93 38.82
CA GLU A 48 -4.54 -16.67 39.31
C GLU A 48 -3.06 -16.53 38.92
N ALA A 49 -2.29 -17.64 38.92
CA ALA A 49 -0.92 -17.62 38.45
C ALA A 49 -0.84 -17.41 36.92
N ALA A 50 -1.77 -18.01 36.16
CA ALA A 50 -1.85 -17.86 34.71
C ALA A 50 -2.28 -16.43 34.29
N THR A 51 -3.24 -15.82 34.97
CA THR A 51 -3.65 -14.41 34.73
C THR A 51 -2.54 -13.43 35.10
N ALA A 52 -1.85 -13.63 36.23
CA ALA A 52 -0.71 -12.81 36.61
C ALA A 52 0.45 -12.91 35.61
N ALA A 53 0.74 -14.11 35.10
CA ALA A 53 1.74 -14.32 34.06
C ALA A 53 1.34 -13.66 32.72
N ALA A 54 0.05 -13.68 32.37
CA ALA A 54 -0.48 -13.02 31.18
C ALA A 54 -0.36 -11.49 31.29
N GLU A 55 -0.67 -10.90 32.44
CA GLU A 55 -0.56 -9.45 32.68
C GLU A 55 0.90 -8.97 32.62
N LEU A 56 1.84 -9.75 33.19
CA LEU A 56 3.28 -9.45 33.08
C LEU A 56 3.77 -9.49 31.62
N ARG A 57 3.27 -10.45 30.83
CA ARG A 57 3.59 -10.53 29.40
C ARG A 57 3.05 -9.33 28.64
N ILE A 58 1.81 -8.89 28.93
CA ILE A 58 1.21 -7.70 28.34
C ILE A 58 2.06 -6.45 28.63
N GLN A 59 2.51 -6.27 29.88
CA GLN A 59 3.37 -5.13 30.25
C GLN A 59 4.74 -5.16 29.56
N ALA A 60 5.34 -6.35 29.42
CA ALA A 60 6.62 -6.50 28.72
C ALA A 60 6.50 -6.16 27.22
N LEU A 61 5.42 -6.61 26.58
CA LEU A 61 5.12 -6.29 25.18
C LEU A 61 4.83 -4.79 25.00
N GLU A 62 4.06 -4.19 25.91
CA GLU A 62 3.79 -2.74 25.89
C GLU A 62 5.06 -1.91 25.98
N LYS A 63 5.98 -2.28 26.89
CA LYS A 63 7.29 -1.63 26.98
C LYS A 63 8.10 -1.79 25.70
N THR A 64 8.07 -2.97 25.09
CA THR A 64 8.78 -3.24 23.83
C THR A 64 8.21 -2.37 22.70
N LEU A 65 6.88 -2.18 22.63
CA LEU A 65 6.24 -1.30 21.66
C LEU A 65 6.53 0.19 21.90
N GLN A 66 6.73 0.61 23.15
CA GLN A 66 7.18 1.98 23.45
C GLN A 66 8.61 2.24 22.94
N GLU A 67 9.48 1.22 22.99
CA GLU A 67 10.85 1.30 22.50
C GLU A 67 10.94 1.11 20.96
N GLN A 68 10.10 0.24 20.39
CA GLN A 68 10.07 -0.11 18.97
C GLN A 68 8.63 -0.17 18.44
N PRO A 69 8.02 0.99 18.09
CA PRO A 69 6.64 1.04 17.59
C PRO A 69 6.41 0.35 16.23
N LEU A 70 7.50 0.14 15.47
CA LEU A 70 7.49 -0.41 14.11
C LEU A 70 7.75 -1.93 14.06
N ASP A 71 7.61 -2.64 15.18
CA ASP A 71 7.69 -4.11 15.17
C ASP A 71 6.31 -4.74 15.01
N TYR A 72 6.05 -5.28 13.83
CA TYR A 72 4.79 -5.93 13.46
C TYR A 72 4.47 -7.14 14.36
N GLU A 73 5.45 -8.00 14.64
CA GLU A 73 5.21 -9.25 15.35
C GLU A 73 4.85 -8.99 16.81
N THR A 74 5.51 -7.99 17.43
CA THR A 74 5.18 -7.57 18.80
C THR A 74 3.74 -7.03 18.89
N HIS A 75 3.28 -6.24 17.90
CA HIS A 75 1.87 -5.79 17.85
C HIS A 75 0.89 -6.98 17.77
N VAL A 76 1.16 -7.95 16.89
CA VAL A 76 0.30 -9.14 16.74
C VAL A 76 0.24 -9.94 18.05
N GLN A 77 1.38 -10.19 18.69
CA GLN A 77 1.42 -10.90 19.97
C GLN A 77 0.72 -10.12 21.09
N TYR A 78 0.88 -8.80 21.12
CA TYR A 78 0.23 -7.94 22.10
C TYR A 78 -1.29 -8.01 21.98
N ILE A 79 -1.83 -7.88 20.77
CA ILE A 79 -3.27 -8.01 20.49
C ILE A 79 -3.79 -9.40 20.86
N GLN A 80 -3.05 -10.47 20.55
CA GLN A 80 -3.44 -11.83 20.92
C GLN A 80 -3.47 -12.02 22.45
N CYS A 81 -2.49 -11.48 23.18
CA CYS A 81 -2.46 -11.53 24.64
C CYS A 81 -3.62 -10.73 25.26
N LEU A 82 -3.89 -9.52 24.77
CA LEU A 82 -5.01 -8.69 25.23
C LEU A 82 -6.36 -9.35 25.00
N ARG A 83 -6.55 -9.98 23.82
CA ARG A 83 -7.77 -10.73 23.50
C ARG A 83 -7.97 -11.93 24.44
N LYS A 84 -6.91 -12.67 24.76
CA LYS A 84 -6.97 -13.79 25.72
C LYS A 84 -7.25 -13.34 27.15
N ALA A 85 -6.71 -12.18 27.55
CA ALA A 85 -6.93 -11.61 28.88
C ALA A 85 -8.30 -10.92 29.05
N GLY A 86 -9.07 -10.74 27.96
CA GLY A 86 -10.38 -10.08 28.01
C GLY A 86 -10.31 -8.56 28.25
N ASN A 87 -9.15 -7.93 28.03
CA ASN A 87 -8.99 -6.49 28.23
C ASN A 87 -9.43 -5.69 26.98
N ILE A 88 -10.73 -5.48 26.86
CA ILE A 88 -11.39 -4.94 25.66
C ILE A 88 -10.94 -3.50 25.33
N GLU A 89 -10.85 -2.61 26.32
CA GLU A 89 -10.48 -1.21 26.07
C GLU A 89 -9.05 -1.11 25.54
N LYS A 90 -8.09 -1.80 26.16
CA LYS A 90 -6.72 -1.84 25.67
C LYS A 90 -6.62 -2.52 24.30
N LEU A 91 -7.44 -3.55 24.04
CA LEU A 91 -7.47 -4.26 22.75
C LEU A 91 -7.88 -3.33 21.60
N ARG A 92 -8.89 -2.47 21.80
CA ARG A 92 -9.33 -1.46 20.81
C ARG A 92 -8.20 -0.51 20.46
N VAL A 93 -7.57 0.09 21.47
CA VAL A 93 -6.46 1.04 21.29
C VAL A 93 -5.27 0.36 20.62
N ALA A 94 -4.94 -0.88 21.00
CA ALA A 94 -3.85 -1.63 20.39
C ALA A 94 -4.08 -1.89 18.90
N ARG A 95 -5.32 -2.23 18.50
CA ARG A 95 -5.69 -2.46 17.09
C ARG A 95 -5.63 -1.17 16.27
N GLU A 96 -6.11 -0.05 16.82
CA GLU A 96 -6.03 1.27 16.18
C GLU A 96 -4.57 1.72 15.99
N GLU A 97 -3.73 1.56 17.02
CA GLU A 97 -2.32 1.95 16.94
C GLU A 97 -1.54 1.03 15.99
N MET A 98 -1.83 -0.27 15.96
CA MET A 98 -1.27 -1.17 14.94
C MET A 98 -1.67 -0.73 13.54
N ASN A 99 -2.96 -0.44 13.30
CA ASN A 99 -3.46 0.01 12.00
C ASN A 99 -2.80 1.32 11.54
N LYS A 100 -2.51 2.24 12.47
CA LYS A 100 -1.83 3.49 12.14
C LYS A 100 -0.47 3.28 11.47
N TYR A 101 0.29 2.26 11.86
CA TYR A 101 1.58 1.93 11.25
C TYR A 101 1.48 0.91 10.13
N PHE A 102 0.64 -0.13 10.29
CA PHE A 102 0.58 -1.28 9.40
C PHE A 102 -0.82 -1.49 8.83
N PRO A 103 -0.95 -1.71 7.53
CA PRO A 103 -2.20 -2.19 6.96
C PRO A 103 -2.61 -3.53 7.57
N LEU A 104 -3.87 -3.65 8.00
CA LEU A 104 -4.37 -4.89 8.58
C LEU A 104 -4.85 -5.84 7.50
N THR A 105 -4.58 -7.13 7.68
CA THR A 105 -5.06 -8.15 6.73
C THR A 105 -6.58 -8.28 6.80
N PRO A 106 -7.25 -8.76 5.74
CA PRO A 106 -8.70 -8.97 5.77
C PRO A 106 -9.17 -9.83 6.95
N LYS A 107 -8.37 -10.83 7.38
CA LYS A 107 -8.67 -11.67 8.54
C LYS A 107 -8.64 -10.89 9.86
N MET A 108 -7.65 -10.01 10.03
CA MET A 108 -7.55 -9.17 11.22
C MET A 108 -8.74 -8.22 11.35
N TRP A 109 -9.19 -7.63 10.22
CA TRP A 109 -10.41 -6.83 10.19
C TRP A 109 -11.66 -7.64 10.54
N GLN A 110 -11.81 -8.86 10.01
CA GLN A 110 -12.92 -9.75 10.36
C GLN A 110 -12.91 -10.14 11.83
N GLU A 111 -11.75 -10.46 12.41
CA GLU A 111 -11.63 -10.79 13.83
C GLU A 111 -11.95 -9.58 14.71
N TRP A 112 -11.50 -8.39 14.33
CA TRP A 112 -11.83 -7.17 15.05
C TRP A 112 -13.34 -6.91 15.03
N ALA A 113 -13.96 -6.93 13.86
CA ALA A 113 -15.40 -6.71 13.74
C ALA A 113 -16.20 -7.75 14.54
N LYS A 114 -15.85 -9.03 14.47
CA LYS A 114 -16.53 -10.11 15.21
C LYS A 114 -16.41 -9.96 16.73
N ASP A 115 -15.23 -9.56 17.22
CA ASP A 115 -15.06 -9.29 18.65
C ASP A 115 -15.97 -8.13 19.08
N GLU A 116 -16.01 -7.02 18.32
CA GLU A 116 -16.89 -5.89 18.66
C GLU A 116 -18.38 -6.23 18.59
N ILE A 117 -18.80 -7.05 17.63
CA ILE A 117 -20.18 -7.56 17.54
C ILE A 117 -20.52 -8.37 18.80
N SER A 118 -19.61 -9.23 19.27
CA SER A 118 -19.85 -10.05 20.47
C SER A 118 -19.94 -9.25 21.77
N LEU A 119 -19.35 -8.05 21.78
CA LEU A 119 -19.26 -7.17 22.95
C LEU A 119 -20.32 -6.07 22.95
N SER A 120 -20.91 -5.78 21.80
CA SER A 120 -21.90 -4.72 21.65
C SER A 120 -23.31 -5.22 21.98
N SER A 121 -24.00 -4.48 22.84
CA SER A 121 -25.41 -4.73 23.17
C SER A 121 -26.30 -3.52 22.83
N SER A 122 -25.73 -2.46 22.23
CA SER A 122 -26.42 -1.19 21.98
C SER A 122 -26.33 -0.75 20.52
N GLU A 123 -27.37 -0.04 20.05
CA GLU A 123 -27.46 0.55 18.71
C GLU A 123 -26.33 1.55 18.41
N GLU A 124 -25.73 2.17 19.44
CA GLU A 124 -24.59 3.08 19.28
C GLU A 124 -23.34 2.37 18.74
N SER A 125 -23.17 1.07 19.02
CA SER A 125 -22.03 0.29 18.51
C SER A 125 -22.14 -0.04 17.02
N PHE A 126 -23.33 0.08 16.41
CA PHE A 126 -23.52 -0.19 14.99
C PHE A 126 -22.68 0.73 14.11
N GLY A 127 -22.72 2.04 14.40
CA GLY A 127 -22.00 3.04 13.62
C GLY A 127 -20.48 2.87 13.69
N ASP A 128 -19.95 2.33 14.79
CA ASP A 128 -18.51 2.10 14.94
C ASP A 128 -18.07 0.80 14.25
N ILE A 129 -18.86 -0.27 14.32
CA ILE A 129 -18.58 -1.53 13.59
C ILE A 129 -18.72 -1.31 12.07
N GLU A 130 -19.69 -0.51 11.63
CA GLU A 130 -19.83 -0.10 10.22
C GLU A 130 -18.57 0.61 9.71
N LYS A 131 -17.94 1.47 10.54
CA LYS A 131 -16.66 2.10 10.20
C LYS A 131 -15.52 1.08 10.11
N ILE A 132 -15.46 0.10 11.02
CA ILE A 132 -14.43 -0.95 11.00
C ILE A 132 -14.48 -1.73 9.68
N TYR A 133 -15.67 -2.20 9.28
CA TYR A 133 -15.84 -2.86 7.99
C TYR A 133 -15.53 -1.93 6.82
N GLY A 134 -16.03 -0.68 6.88
CA GLY A 134 -15.78 0.34 5.86
C GLY A 134 -14.29 0.64 5.64
N HIS A 135 -13.49 0.67 6.70
CA HIS A 135 -12.05 0.81 6.60
C HIS A 135 -11.39 -0.45 6.04
N GLY A 136 -11.78 -1.64 6.52
CA GLY A 136 -11.20 -2.89 6.07
C GLY A 136 -11.40 -3.16 4.57
N VAL A 137 -12.59 -2.86 4.03
CA VAL A 137 -12.87 -3.04 2.58
C VAL A 137 -12.15 -2.04 1.67
N GLN A 138 -11.71 -0.90 2.22
CA GLN A 138 -10.89 0.08 1.48
C GLN A 138 -9.41 -0.30 1.47
N GLU A 139 -8.95 -1.09 2.43
CA GLU A 139 -7.55 -1.44 2.58
C GLU A 139 -7.12 -2.55 1.61
N TYR A 140 -7.91 -3.62 1.51
CA TYR A 140 -7.70 -4.71 0.56
C TYR A 140 -9.01 -5.22 -0.01
N LEU A 141 -8.96 -5.67 -1.27
CA LEU A 141 -10.09 -6.37 -1.87
C LEU A 141 -10.21 -7.78 -1.26
N SER A 142 -11.22 -7.97 -0.42
CA SER A 142 -11.59 -9.28 0.13
C SER A 142 -13.08 -9.52 0.01
N ILE A 143 -13.45 -10.52 -0.80
CA ILE A 143 -14.85 -10.89 -0.99
C ILE A 143 -15.47 -11.41 0.31
N LYS A 144 -14.69 -12.12 1.12
CA LYS A 144 -15.15 -12.61 2.43
C LYS A 144 -15.46 -11.47 3.39
N LEU A 145 -14.64 -10.42 3.41
CA LEU A 145 -14.88 -9.25 4.27
C LEU A 145 -16.10 -8.46 3.79
N TRP A 146 -16.28 -8.31 2.47
CA TRP A 146 -17.49 -7.71 1.91
C TRP A 146 -18.76 -8.47 2.29
N ARG A 147 -18.73 -9.82 2.27
CA ARG A 147 -19.86 -10.64 2.71
C ARG A 147 -20.17 -10.45 4.19
N ASP A 148 -19.16 -10.56 5.05
CA ASP A 148 -19.33 -10.34 6.50
C ASP A 148 -19.91 -8.93 6.78
N TYR A 149 -19.51 -7.91 6.00
CA TYR A 149 -20.06 -6.56 6.12
C TYR A 149 -21.52 -6.47 5.67
N LEU A 150 -21.87 -7.08 4.54
CA LEU A 150 -23.24 -7.13 4.03
C LEU A 150 -24.17 -7.83 5.02
N ASP A 151 -23.77 -9.02 5.49
CA ASP A 151 -24.52 -9.81 6.47
C ASP A 151 -24.73 -9.01 7.77
N TYR A 152 -23.68 -8.30 8.23
CA TYR A 152 -23.77 -7.44 9.41
C TYR A 152 -24.81 -6.31 9.28
N VAL A 153 -24.79 -5.59 8.15
CA VAL A 153 -25.73 -4.48 7.90
C VAL A 153 -27.16 -5.01 7.75
N GLU A 154 -27.34 -6.18 7.14
CA GLU A 154 -28.67 -6.81 7.02
C GLU A 154 -29.28 -7.17 8.38
N GLU A 155 -28.47 -7.74 9.27
CA GLU A 155 -28.90 -8.21 10.59
C GLU A 155 -29.11 -7.07 11.61
N HIS A 156 -28.27 -6.04 11.58
CA HIS A 156 -28.18 -5.06 12.68
C HIS A 156 -28.78 -3.68 12.33
N ASP A 157 -28.94 -3.33 11.05
CA ASP A 157 -29.57 -2.07 10.67
C ASP A 157 -31.10 -2.21 10.67
N HIS A 158 -31.76 -1.65 11.68
CA HIS A 158 -33.21 -1.68 11.81
C HIS A 158 -33.96 -1.17 10.57
N SER A 159 -33.41 -0.20 9.85
CA SER A 159 -34.05 0.33 8.65
C SER A 159 -34.02 -0.66 7.48
N VAL A 160 -32.98 -1.49 7.43
CA VAL A 160 -32.77 -2.55 6.42
C VAL A 160 -33.61 -3.77 6.79
N SER A 161 -33.56 -4.22 8.04
CA SER A 161 -34.35 -5.39 8.49
C SER A 161 -35.86 -5.13 8.42
N GLN A 162 -36.30 -3.89 8.67
CA GLN A 162 -37.71 -3.50 8.50
C GLN A 162 -38.10 -3.21 7.03
N CYS A 163 -37.20 -3.39 6.08
CA CYS A 163 -37.42 -3.15 4.64
C CYS A 163 -37.98 -1.74 4.36
N THR A 164 -37.55 -0.73 5.11
CA THR A 164 -37.96 0.66 4.84
C THR A 164 -37.38 1.13 3.50
N PRO A 165 -38.04 2.01 2.74
CA PRO A 165 -37.51 2.49 1.46
C PRO A 165 -36.10 3.09 1.56
N SER A 166 -35.79 3.74 2.70
CA SER A 166 -34.46 4.29 3.00
C SER A 166 -33.43 3.18 3.22
N GLY A 167 -33.74 2.18 4.05
CA GLY A 167 -32.86 1.04 4.32
C GLY A 167 -32.60 0.19 3.06
N LEU A 168 -33.64 -0.06 2.26
CA LEU A 168 -33.50 -0.73 0.96
C LEU A 168 -32.54 0.03 0.04
N SER A 169 -32.62 1.36 0.00
CA SER A 169 -31.69 2.17 -0.81
C SER A 169 -30.26 2.08 -0.28
N LYS A 170 -30.08 2.09 1.05
CA LYS A 170 -28.77 1.95 1.71
C LYS A 170 -28.12 0.61 1.37
N MET A 171 -28.86 -0.49 1.55
CA MET A 171 -28.36 -1.83 1.28
C MET A 171 -28.05 -2.05 -0.21
N ARG A 172 -28.91 -1.57 -1.11
CA ARG A 172 -28.66 -1.60 -2.56
C ARG A 172 -27.40 -0.83 -2.94
N ASN A 173 -27.20 0.38 -2.39
CA ASN A 173 -25.98 1.16 -2.63
C ASN A 173 -24.74 0.43 -2.10
N LEU A 174 -24.86 -0.28 -0.97
CA LEU A 174 -23.79 -1.08 -0.41
C LEU A 174 -23.44 -2.28 -1.31
N PHE A 175 -24.44 -3.02 -1.82
CA PHE A 175 -24.22 -4.08 -2.81
C PHE A 175 -23.60 -3.57 -4.11
N GLU A 176 -24.05 -2.43 -4.63
CA GLU A 176 -23.43 -1.81 -5.83
C GLU A 176 -21.98 -1.40 -5.56
N SER A 177 -21.65 -0.95 -4.34
CA SER A 177 -20.28 -0.67 -3.93
C SER A 177 -19.43 -1.94 -3.89
N ALA A 178 -19.97 -3.03 -3.32
CA ALA A 178 -19.31 -4.33 -3.28
C ALA A 178 -19.08 -4.89 -4.69
N ILE A 179 -20.06 -4.79 -5.59
CA ILE A 179 -19.94 -5.20 -6.99
C ILE A 179 -18.94 -4.33 -7.76
N THR A 180 -18.89 -3.03 -7.49
CA THR A 180 -17.89 -2.15 -8.10
C THR A 180 -16.48 -2.53 -7.66
N ALA A 181 -16.29 -2.92 -6.40
CA ALA A 181 -15.00 -3.33 -5.87
C ALA A 181 -14.56 -4.73 -6.33
N GLY A 182 -15.47 -5.72 -6.28
CA GLY A 182 -15.13 -7.15 -6.43
C GLY A 182 -15.98 -7.92 -7.44
N GLY A 183 -16.95 -7.30 -8.11
CA GLY A 183 -17.89 -7.98 -9.00
C GLY A 183 -17.26 -8.56 -10.27
N LEU A 184 -16.07 -8.09 -10.67
CA LEU A 184 -15.29 -8.63 -11.80
C LEU A 184 -14.24 -9.66 -11.38
N HIS A 185 -14.20 -10.02 -10.09
CA HIS A 185 -13.29 -11.03 -9.57
C HIS A 185 -13.65 -12.40 -10.15
N VAL A 186 -12.76 -12.97 -10.97
CA VAL A 186 -13.07 -14.15 -11.81
C VAL A 186 -13.55 -15.35 -10.99
N THR A 187 -12.87 -15.68 -9.90
CA THR A 187 -13.19 -16.87 -9.08
C THR A 187 -14.18 -16.62 -7.94
N GLU A 188 -14.14 -15.46 -7.29
CA GLU A 188 -14.96 -15.19 -6.09
C GLU A 188 -16.07 -14.16 -6.31
N GLY A 189 -16.08 -13.43 -7.43
CA GLY A 189 -17.06 -12.37 -7.68
C GLY A 189 -18.50 -12.89 -7.77
N SER A 190 -18.68 -14.14 -8.21
CA SER A 190 -19.99 -14.82 -8.23
C SER A 190 -20.68 -14.82 -6.87
N LYS A 191 -19.91 -14.90 -5.78
CA LYS A 191 -20.42 -14.91 -4.40
C LYS A 191 -21.11 -13.58 -4.04
N LEU A 192 -20.59 -12.43 -4.50
CA LEU A 192 -21.23 -11.13 -4.26
C LEU A 192 -22.50 -10.97 -5.09
N TRP A 193 -22.47 -11.41 -6.34
CA TRP A 193 -23.65 -11.40 -7.20
C TRP A 193 -24.75 -12.32 -6.64
N ALA A 194 -24.38 -13.50 -6.12
CA ALA A 194 -25.31 -14.44 -5.50
C ALA A 194 -25.96 -13.81 -4.27
N ALA A 195 -25.17 -13.25 -3.35
CA ALA A 195 -25.69 -12.56 -2.17
C ALA A 195 -26.66 -11.42 -2.52
N TYR A 196 -26.36 -10.62 -3.54
CA TYR A 196 -27.27 -9.55 -3.97
C TYR A 196 -28.58 -10.09 -4.57
N ARG A 197 -28.50 -11.18 -5.34
CA ARG A 197 -29.71 -11.85 -5.87
C ARG A 197 -30.57 -12.43 -4.74
N GLU A 198 -29.94 -13.14 -3.81
CA GLU A 198 -30.60 -13.74 -2.64
C GLU A 198 -31.34 -12.68 -1.83
N TYR A 199 -30.69 -11.53 -1.58
CA TYR A 199 -31.31 -10.39 -0.89
C TYR A 199 -32.54 -9.83 -1.63
N GLU A 200 -32.42 -9.58 -2.95
CA GLU A 200 -33.55 -9.05 -3.73
C GLU A 200 -34.67 -10.09 -3.92
N MET A 201 -34.35 -11.39 -3.93
CA MET A 201 -35.31 -12.49 -3.90
C MET A 201 -36.03 -12.58 -2.55
N ALA A 202 -35.33 -12.40 -1.43
CA ALA A 202 -35.94 -12.34 -0.11
C ALA A 202 -36.94 -11.17 -0.01
N ILE A 203 -36.60 -10.00 -0.56
CA ILE A 203 -37.53 -8.87 -0.66
C ILE A 203 -38.75 -9.20 -1.52
N LEU A 204 -38.58 -9.94 -2.62
CA LEU A 204 -39.72 -10.35 -3.45
C LEU A 204 -40.73 -11.20 -2.67
N ILE A 205 -40.26 -12.06 -1.77
CA ILE A 205 -41.11 -12.90 -0.91
C ILE A 205 -41.86 -12.06 0.14
N THR A 206 -41.26 -10.97 0.63
CA THR A 206 -41.90 -10.12 1.65
C THR A 206 -42.94 -9.15 1.08
N ILE A 207 -42.89 -8.87 -0.23
CA ILE A 207 -43.91 -8.06 -0.92
C ILE A 207 -45.21 -8.88 -0.98
N ALA A 208 -46.26 -8.38 -0.31
CA ALA A 208 -47.57 -9.02 -0.28
C ALA A 208 -48.20 -9.15 -1.69
N ASP A 209 -48.95 -10.24 -1.90
CA ASP A 209 -49.57 -10.61 -3.19
C ASP A 209 -50.44 -9.51 -3.84
N ALA A 210 -50.91 -8.53 -3.07
CA ALA A 210 -51.80 -7.47 -3.53
C ALA A 210 -51.12 -6.30 -4.27
N ASN A 211 -49.79 -6.15 -4.19
CA ASN A 211 -49.05 -5.06 -4.82
C ASN A 211 -48.38 -5.52 -6.15
N ASP A 212 -49.20 -5.88 -7.14
CA ASP A 212 -48.73 -6.41 -8.43
C ASP A 212 -47.69 -5.51 -9.13
N GLU A 213 -47.82 -4.18 -9.02
CA GLU A 213 -46.89 -3.22 -9.63
C GLU A 213 -45.51 -3.21 -8.96
N GLU A 214 -45.46 -3.30 -7.63
CA GLU A 214 -44.20 -3.33 -6.88
C GLU A 214 -43.51 -4.68 -7.05
N ARG A 215 -44.30 -5.77 -7.08
CA ARG A 215 -43.81 -7.11 -7.40
C ARG A 215 -43.16 -7.16 -8.77
N GLU A 216 -43.81 -6.61 -9.81
CA GLU A 216 -43.25 -6.58 -11.16
C GLU A 216 -41.96 -5.75 -11.22
N LYS A 217 -41.90 -4.58 -10.56
CA LYS A 217 -40.66 -3.78 -10.46
C LYS A 217 -39.53 -4.58 -9.82
N GLN A 218 -39.83 -5.35 -8.78
CA GLN A 218 -38.86 -6.18 -8.08
C GLN A 218 -38.38 -7.36 -8.94
N VAL A 219 -39.29 -8.04 -9.64
CA VAL A 219 -38.96 -9.09 -10.62
C VAL A 219 -38.07 -8.54 -11.73
N GLN A 220 -38.39 -7.37 -12.31
CA GLN A 220 -37.54 -6.75 -13.32
C GLN A 220 -36.15 -6.41 -12.79
N ARG A 221 -36.03 -6.02 -11.51
CA ARG A 221 -34.74 -5.75 -10.88
C ARG A 221 -33.90 -7.02 -10.76
N ILE A 222 -34.47 -8.13 -10.29
CA ILE A 222 -33.80 -9.43 -10.21
C ILE A 222 -33.37 -9.89 -11.61
N ARG A 223 -34.24 -9.76 -12.61
CA ARG A 223 -33.94 -10.07 -14.01
C ARG A 223 -32.75 -9.26 -14.53
N MET A 224 -32.71 -7.95 -14.25
CA MET A 224 -31.57 -7.10 -14.61
C MET A 224 -30.27 -7.53 -13.91
N LEU A 225 -30.33 -7.99 -12.66
CA LEU A 225 -29.15 -8.51 -11.95
C LEU A 225 -28.60 -9.77 -12.61
N PHE A 226 -29.46 -10.72 -12.99
CA PHE A 226 -29.04 -11.89 -13.76
C PHE A 226 -28.41 -11.47 -15.09
N HIS A 227 -29.04 -10.56 -15.85
CA HIS A 227 -28.51 -10.10 -17.14
C HIS A 227 -27.14 -9.42 -17.00
N ARG A 228 -26.95 -8.61 -15.94
CA ARG A 228 -25.66 -7.99 -15.61
C ARG A 228 -24.61 -9.04 -15.29
N GLN A 229 -24.89 -10.00 -14.40
CA GLN A 229 -23.93 -11.03 -14.01
C GLN A 229 -23.56 -11.95 -15.18
N LEU A 230 -24.53 -12.38 -15.99
CA LEU A 230 -24.29 -13.22 -17.18
C LEU A 230 -23.42 -12.53 -18.23
N SER A 231 -23.27 -11.21 -18.16
CA SER A 231 -22.39 -10.42 -19.02
C SER A 231 -20.96 -10.29 -18.46
N VAL A 232 -20.67 -10.84 -17.28
CA VAL A 232 -19.37 -10.77 -16.62
C VAL A 232 -18.67 -12.12 -16.70
N PRO A 233 -17.37 -12.18 -17.10
CA PRO A 233 -16.62 -13.44 -17.20
C PRO A 233 -16.24 -13.97 -15.80
N LEU A 234 -17.12 -14.77 -15.20
CA LEU A 234 -16.96 -15.40 -13.88
C LEU A 234 -16.86 -16.93 -13.99
N ALA A 235 -16.30 -17.59 -12.98
CA ALA A 235 -16.15 -19.05 -12.98
C ALA A 235 -17.49 -19.81 -13.09
N ASP A 236 -18.54 -19.34 -12.41
CA ASP A 236 -19.81 -20.05 -12.25
C ASP A 236 -20.89 -19.64 -13.28
N MET A 237 -20.48 -19.19 -14.47
CA MET A 237 -21.40 -18.68 -15.50
C MET A 237 -22.43 -19.73 -15.96
N GLU A 238 -22.03 -21.00 -16.08
CA GLU A 238 -22.94 -22.09 -16.47
C GLU A 238 -24.02 -22.35 -15.41
N SER A 239 -23.63 -22.38 -14.12
CA SER A 239 -24.56 -22.50 -12.99
C SER A 239 -25.53 -21.33 -12.95
N THR A 240 -25.02 -20.11 -13.12
CA THR A 240 -25.84 -18.88 -13.10
C THR A 240 -26.88 -18.89 -14.23
N LEU A 241 -26.53 -19.40 -15.41
CA LEU A 241 -27.47 -19.52 -16.53
C LEU A 241 -28.58 -20.55 -16.24
N ALA A 242 -28.22 -21.68 -15.63
CA ALA A 242 -29.20 -22.70 -15.22
C ALA A 242 -30.17 -22.14 -14.15
N GLU A 243 -29.63 -21.47 -13.12
CA GLU A 243 -30.43 -20.77 -12.10
C GLU A 243 -31.39 -19.75 -12.71
N TYR A 244 -30.92 -18.95 -13.68
CA TYR A 244 -31.76 -17.96 -14.37
C TYR A 244 -32.92 -18.62 -15.12
N LYS A 245 -32.68 -19.73 -15.82
CA LYS A 245 -33.73 -20.46 -16.55
C LYS A 245 -34.78 -21.03 -15.59
N SER A 246 -34.33 -21.63 -14.48
CA SER A 246 -35.22 -22.13 -13.43
C SER A 246 -36.05 -21.00 -12.83
N TRP A 247 -35.43 -19.85 -12.54
CA TRP A 247 -36.12 -18.71 -11.98
C TRP A 247 -37.15 -18.09 -12.95
N GLU A 248 -36.84 -17.92 -14.24
CA GLU A 248 -37.82 -17.44 -15.23
C GLU A 248 -38.99 -18.41 -15.40
N ALA A 249 -38.75 -19.72 -15.29
CA ALA A 249 -39.80 -20.73 -15.32
C ALA A 249 -40.76 -20.60 -14.12
N GLU A 250 -40.24 -20.31 -12.93
CA GLU A 250 -41.04 -20.01 -11.73
C GLU A 250 -41.90 -18.74 -11.90
N GLN A 251 -41.43 -17.75 -12.68
CA GLN A 251 -42.20 -16.53 -12.99
C GLN A 251 -43.27 -16.75 -14.08
N GLY A 252 -43.45 -17.98 -14.57
CA GLY A 252 -44.48 -18.34 -15.55
C GLY A 252 -44.06 -18.24 -17.01
N ASN A 253 -42.77 -18.00 -17.30
CA ASN A 253 -42.24 -18.07 -18.65
C ASN A 253 -41.92 -19.54 -18.99
N ALA A 254 -42.72 -20.12 -19.89
CA ALA A 254 -42.52 -21.50 -20.33
C ALA A 254 -41.25 -21.60 -21.18
N ASN A 255 -40.13 -21.96 -20.54
CA ASN A 255 -38.86 -22.20 -21.19
C ASN A 255 -38.67 -23.70 -21.41
N ASP A 256 -38.22 -24.13 -22.59
CA ASP A 256 -37.80 -25.51 -22.84
C ASP A 256 -36.48 -25.79 -22.09
N PRO A 257 -36.46 -26.71 -21.11
CA PRO A 257 -35.24 -27.07 -20.38
C PRO A 257 -34.15 -27.67 -21.28
N GLY A 258 -34.51 -28.19 -22.46
CA GLY A 258 -33.60 -28.84 -23.40
C GLY A 258 -32.91 -27.90 -24.40
N ALA A 259 -33.32 -26.62 -24.48
CA ALA A 259 -32.75 -25.64 -25.39
C ALA A 259 -31.73 -24.74 -24.70
N ASP A 260 -30.56 -24.54 -25.33
CA ASP A 260 -29.41 -23.84 -24.72
C ASP A 260 -29.71 -22.40 -24.27
N PHE A 261 -30.64 -21.69 -24.93
CA PHE A 261 -30.92 -20.28 -24.66
C PHE A 261 -32.42 -19.91 -24.70
N ASP A 262 -33.33 -20.88 -24.63
CA ASP A 262 -34.76 -20.59 -24.65
C ASP A 262 -35.18 -19.79 -23.40
N GLY A 263 -36.04 -18.78 -23.58
CA GLY A 263 -36.41 -17.82 -22.54
C GLY A 263 -35.42 -16.68 -22.29
N VAL A 264 -34.21 -16.70 -22.87
CA VAL A 264 -33.19 -15.67 -22.65
C VAL A 264 -33.20 -14.64 -23.79
N PRO A 265 -33.25 -13.33 -23.50
CA PRO A 265 -33.17 -12.30 -24.54
C PRO A 265 -31.90 -12.41 -25.40
N SER A 266 -32.03 -12.27 -26.73
CA SER A 266 -30.91 -12.46 -27.68
C SER A 266 -29.68 -11.58 -27.40
N ASN A 267 -29.88 -10.37 -26.86
CA ASN A 267 -28.80 -9.49 -26.43
C ASN A 267 -28.01 -10.11 -25.26
N VAL A 268 -28.69 -10.69 -24.27
CA VAL A 268 -28.07 -11.35 -23.11
C VAL A 268 -27.32 -12.61 -23.55
N VAL A 269 -27.87 -13.38 -24.49
CA VAL A 269 -27.19 -14.55 -25.07
C VAL A 269 -25.87 -14.15 -25.74
N SER A 270 -25.88 -13.05 -26.52
CA SER A 270 -24.66 -12.56 -27.16
C SER A 270 -23.61 -12.08 -26.16
N ALA A 271 -24.06 -11.39 -25.09
CA ALA A 271 -23.19 -10.93 -24.02
C ALA A 271 -22.60 -12.11 -23.22
N TYR A 272 -23.42 -13.11 -22.92
CA TYR A 272 -23.00 -14.35 -22.26
C TYR A 272 -21.95 -15.11 -23.06
N LYS A 273 -22.16 -15.31 -24.38
CA LYS A 273 -21.18 -15.98 -25.22
C LYS A 273 -19.83 -15.24 -25.21
N LYS A 274 -19.86 -13.91 -25.33
CA LYS A 274 -18.66 -13.08 -25.23
C LYS A 274 -17.99 -13.21 -23.86
N ALA A 275 -18.75 -13.18 -22.77
CA ALA A 275 -18.24 -13.35 -21.42
C ALA A 275 -17.62 -14.75 -21.22
N ASN A 276 -18.22 -15.79 -21.79
CA ASN A 276 -17.69 -17.15 -21.76
C ASN A 276 -16.37 -17.28 -22.50
N ASP A 277 -16.27 -16.71 -23.70
CA ASP A 277 -15.02 -16.67 -24.46
C ASP A 277 -13.92 -15.92 -23.69
N MET A 278 -14.25 -14.77 -23.10
CA MET A 278 -13.33 -14.01 -22.25
C MET A 278 -12.87 -14.79 -21.02
N TYR A 279 -13.75 -15.56 -20.38
CA TYR A 279 -13.40 -16.42 -19.24
C TYR A 279 -12.47 -17.57 -19.67
N ASN A 280 -12.74 -18.21 -20.80
CA ASN A 280 -11.94 -19.32 -21.29
C ASN A 280 -10.47 -18.91 -21.55
N GLU A 281 -10.23 -17.70 -22.06
CA GLU A 281 -8.87 -17.15 -22.20
C GLU A 281 -8.14 -16.98 -20.86
N ARG A 282 -8.91 -16.72 -19.78
CA ARG A 282 -8.43 -16.42 -18.44
C ARG A 282 -8.26 -17.65 -17.57
N LYS A 283 -9.03 -18.70 -17.83
CA LYS A 283 -9.03 -19.97 -17.09
C LYS A 283 -7.62 -20.52 -16.90
N GLN A 284 -6.79 -20.52 -17.94
CA GLN A 284 -5.40 -20.99 -17.85
C GLN A 284 -4.55 -20.21 -16.84
N TYR A 285 -4.80 -18.91 -16.66
CA TYR A 285 -4.07 -18.07 -15.71
C TYR A 285 -4.58 -18.27 -14.28
N GLU A 286 -5.90 -18.44 -14.12
CA GLU A 286 -6.52 -18.77 -12.83
C GLU A 286 -6.08 -20.16 -12.34
N ASP A 287 -5.99 -21.15 -13.25
CA ASP A 287 -5.47 -22.48 -12.95
C ASP A 287 -3.98 -22.41 -12.56
N GLN A 288 -3.17 -21.60 -13.24
CA GLN A 288 -1.76 -21.39 -12.89
C GLN A 288 -1.60 -20.71 -11.53
N LEU A 289 -2.45 -19.75 -11.18
CA LEU A 289 -2.46 -19.10 -9.86
C LEU A 289 -2.89 -20.07 -8.76
N SER A 290 -3.89 -20.91 -9.02
CA SER A 290 -4.37 -21.90 -8.05
C SER A 290 -3.36 -23.01 -7.80
N ASN A 291 -2.61 -23.40 -8.85
CA ASN A 291 -1.56 -24.41 -8.78
C ASN A 291 -0.18 -23.85 -8.37
N ALA A 292 -0.01 -22.53 -8.36
CA ALA A 292 1.20 -21.92 -7.82
C ALA A 292 1.28 -22.34 -6.35
N GLY A 293 2.43 -22.92 -5.97
CA GLY A 293 2.63 -23.42 -4.62
C GLY A 293 2.52 -22.30 -3.57
N THR A 294 2.78 -22.64 -2.32
CA THR A 294 2.81 -21.66 -1.22
C THR A 294 3.96 -20.65 -1.33
N PHE A 295 4.86 -20.82 -2.29
CA PHE A 295 5.99 -19.91 -2.49
C PHE A 295 5.56 -18.59 -3.14
N GLU A 296 5.75 -17.49 -2.42
CA GLU A 296 5.34 -16.15 -2.84
C GLU A 296 5.97 -15.72 -4.18
N GLY A 297 7.21 -16.13 -4.45
CA GLY A 297 7.90 -15.80 -5.70
C GLY A 297 7.24 -16.42 -6.93
N ASP A 298 6.68 -17.62 -6.82
CA ASP A 298 5.97 -18.27 -7.93
C ASP A 298 4.65 -17.56 -8.19
N LYS A 299 3.90 -17.25 -7.12
CA LYS A 299 2.67 -16.45 -7.21
C LYS A 299 2.91 -15.09 -7.85
N LEU A 300 3.95 -14.38 -7.44
CA LEU A 300 4.34 -13.10 -8.01
C LEU A 300 4.56 -13.22 -9.52
N GLN A 301 5.30 -14.23 -9.96
CA GLN A 301 5.54 -14.45 -11.39
C GLN A 301 4.25 -14.73 -12.17
N GLN A 302 3.34 -15.54 -11.62
CA GLN A 302 2.05 -15.81 -12.29
C GLN A 302 1.15 -14.57 -12.34
N PHE A 303 1.05 -13.81 -11.25
CA PHE A 303 0.33 -12.53 -11.24
C PHE A 303 0.90 -11.56 -12.26
N MET A 304 2.23 -11.41 -12.34
CA MET A 304 2.87 -10.50 -13.30
C MET A 304 2.62 -10.91 -14.76
N LYS A 305 2.55 -12.20 -15.07
CA LYS A 305 2.17 -12.68 -16.42
C LYS A 305 0.71 -12.37 -16.73
N TYR A 306 -0.17 -12.61 -15.77
CA TYR A 306 -1.60 -12.37 -15.95
C TYR A 306 -1.91 -10.87 -16.06
N ILE A 307 -1.27 -10.03 -15.25
CA ILE A 307 -1.38 -8.56 -15.33
C ILE A 307 -0.99 -8.08 -16.73
N LYS A 308 0.12 -8.56 -17.30
CA LYS A 308 0.52 -8.20 -18.67
C LYS A 308 -0.52 -8.61 -19.71
N PHE A 309 -1.17 -9.75 -19.53
CA PHE A 309 -2.27 -10.18 -20.39
C PHE A 309 -3.48 -9.23 -20.28
N GLU A 310 -3.93 -8.91 -19.05
CA GLU A 310 -5.07 -7.99 -18.86
C GLU A 310 -4.73 -6.57 -19.35
N GLU A 311 -3.50 -6.07 -19.12
CA GLU A 311 -3.05 -4.78 -19.65
C GLU A 311 -3.08 -4.75 -21.18
N ALA A 312 -2.71 -5.86 -21.85
CA ALA A 312 -2.78 -5.98 -23.30
C ALA A 312 -4.23 -6.06 -23.81
N SER A 313 -5.14 -6.62 -23.01
CA SER A 313 -6.59 -6.66 -23.33
C SER A 313 -7.24 -5.28 -23.27
N GLY A 314 -6.69 -4.37 -22.45
CA GLY A 314 -7.04 -2.95 -22.43
C GLY A 314 -8.32 -2.58 -21.66
N ASP A 315 -8.89 -3.48 -20.86
CA ASP A 315 -10.03 -3.18 -19.99
C ASP A 315 -9.55 -2.65 -18.61
N PRO A 316 -9.73 -1.34 -18.31
CA PRO A 316 -9.18 -0.78 -17.09
C PRO A 316 -9.78 -1.33 -15.80
N ALA A 317 -11.07 -1.68 -15.79
CA ALA A 317 -11.72 -2.20 -14.60
C ALA A 317 -11.19 -3.59 -14.24
N ARG A 318 -10.90 -4.41 -15.25
CA ARG A 318 -10.31 -5.73 -15.07
C ARG A 318 -8.87 -5.68 -14.63
N VAL A 319 -8.07 -4.80 -15.22
CA VAL A 319 -6.68 -4.59 -14.82
C VAL A 319 -6.62 -4.15 -13.35
N GLN A 320 -7.50 -3.21 -12.95
CA GLN A 320 -7.60 -2.79 -11.54
C GLN A 320 -7.95 -3.94 -10.62
N VAL A 321 -9.01 -4.70 -10.90
CA VAL A 321 -9.41 -5.83 -10.05
C VAL A 321 -8.29 -6.88 -9.95
N LEU A 322 -7.54 -7.13 -11.02
CA LEU A 322 -6.41 -8.05 -10.96
C LEU A 322 -5.25 -7.51 -10.11
N TYR A 323 -4.93 -6.21 -10.20
CA TYR A 323 -3.96 -5.59 -9.30
C TYR A 323 -4.44 -5.63 -7.83
N GLU A 324 -5.72 -5.33 -7.57
CA GLU A 324 -6.32 -5.38 -6.23
C GLU A 324 -6.26 -6.79 -5.62
N ARG A 325 -6.49 -7.83 -6.44
CA ARG A 325 -6.28 -9.23 -6.05
C ARG A 325 -4.81 -9.50 -5.70
N ALA A 326 -3.90 -9.07 -6.57
CA ALA A 326 -2.47 -9.31 -6.40
C ALA A 326 -1.90 -8.64 -5.13
N VAL A 327 -2.29 -7.39 -4.85
CA VAL A 327 -1.85 -6.68 -3.62
C VAL A 327 -2.51 -7.22 -2.35
N SER A 328 -3.68 -7.86 -2.45
CA SER A 328 -4.28 -8.54 -1.30
C SER A 328 -3.55 -9.84 -0.94
N GLU A 329 -2.96 -10.54 -1.91
CA GLU A 329 -2.18 -11.76 -1.67
C GLU A 329 -0.70 -11.48 -1.37
N LEU A 330 -0.12 -10.46 -2.01
CA LEU A 330 1.30 -10.10 -1.93
C LEU A 330 1.47 -8.62 -1.55
N PRO A 331 0.99 -8.20 -0.36
CA PRO A 331 0.91 -6.79 0.03
C PRO A 331 2.27 -6.09 0.13
N VAL A 332 3.35 -6.82 0.43
CA VAL A 332 4.70 -6.26 0.59
C VAL A 332 5.53 -6.25 -0.71
N SER A 333 4.95 -6.67 -1.83
CA SER A 333 5.66 -6.70 -3.12
C SER A 333 5.73 -5.30 -3.75
N SER A 334 6.93 -4.71 -3.74
CA SER A 334 7.18 -3.41 -4.38
C SER A 334 6.92 -3.43 -5.88
N ASP A 335 7.17 -4.55 -6.55
CA ASP A 335 7.00 -4.68 -8.01
C ASP A 335 5.53 -4.55 -8.43
N ILE A 336 4.61 -5.15 -7.67
CA ILE A 336 3.17 -5.06 -7.94
C ILE A 336 2.69 -3.63 -7.72
N TRP A 337 3.06 -2.99 -6.60
CA TRP A 337 2.65 -1.61 -6.32
C TRP A 337 3.23 -0.61 -7.32
N MET A 338 4.48 -0.76 -7.73
CA MET A 338 5.10 0.06 -8.77
C MET A 338 4.42 -0.11 -10.12
N GLY A 339 4.12 -1.36 -10.51
CA GLY A 339 3.35 -1.64 -11.72
C GLY A 339 1.95 -1.02 -11.67
N TYR A 340 1.25 -1.20 -10.55
CA TYR A 340 -0.12 -0.72 -10.37
C TYR A 340 -0.20 0.81 -10.44
N THR A 341 0.63 1.50 -9.66
CA THR A 341 0.68 2.97 -9.62
C THR A 341 1.09 3.57 -10.97
N SER A 342 2.06 2.96 -11.65
CA SER A 342 2.48 3.35 -13.00
C SER A 342 1.35 3.20 -14.02
N TYR A 343 0.62 2.08 -13.97
CA TYR A 343 -0.54 1.84 -14.82
C TYR A 343 -1.63 2.91 -14.62
N LEU A 344 -1.95 3.25 -13.37
CA LEU A 344 -2.94 4.28 -13.05
C LEU A 344 -2.52 5.66 -13.57
N ASP A 345 -1.27 6.07 -13.33
CA ASP A 345 -0.75 7.36 -13.82
C ASP A 345 -0.76 7.47 -15.35
N ARG A 346 -0.56 6.35 -16.06
CA ARG A 346 -0.55 6.29 -17.53
C ARG A 346 -1.97 6.25 -18.10
N THR A 347 -2.82 5.37 -17.57
CA THR A 347 -4.08 4.97 -18.19
C THR A 347 -5.30 5.55 -17.47
N LEU A 348 -5.37 5.39 -16.15
CA LEU A 348 -6.56 5.67 -15.36
C LEU A 348 -6.29 6.83 -14.38
N LYS A 349 -6.35 8.05 -14.93
CA LYS A 349 -6.03 9.30 -14.23
C LYS A 349 -7.19 9.83 -13.36
N VAL A 350 -7.85 8.94 -12.63
CA VAL A 350 -8.96 9.28 -11.72
C VAL A 350 -8.38 9.69 -10.36
N PRO A 351 -8.50 10.98 -9.94
CA PRO A 351 -7.79 11.48 -8.77
C PRO A 351 -8.04 10.74 -7.44
N SER A 352 -9.28 10.30 -7.20
CA SER A 352 -9.65 9.58 -5.98
C SER A 352 -8.99 8.21 -5.90
N VAL A 353 -9.02 7.46 -7.01
CA VAL A 353 -8.40 6.12 -7.13
C VAL A 353 -6.89 6.22 -7.00
N VAL A 354 -6.27 7.14 -7.75
CA VAL A 354 -4.81 7.35 -7.72
C VAL A 354 -4.33 7.69 -6.31
N ARG A 355 -5.01 8.61 -5.62
CA ARG A 355 -4.69 8.98 -4.23
C ARG A 355 -4.80 7.78 -3.28
N SER A 356 -5.90 7.04 -3.36
CA SER A 356 -6.13 5.87 -2.50
C SER A 356 -5.04 4.80 -2.71
N VAL A 357 -4.73 4.47 -3.96
CA VAL A 357 -3.75 3.42 -4.29
C VAL A 357 -2.33 3.84 -3.89
N TYR A 358 -1.91 5.07 -4.14
CA TYR A 358 -0.59 5.53 -3.67
C TYR A 358 -0.49 5.61 -2.14
N TYR A 359 -1.56 6.02 -1.45
CA TYR A 359 -1.60 5.99 0.01
C TYR A 359 -1.44 4.57 0.56
N ARG A 360 -2.12 3.59 -0.04
CA ARG A 360 -2.00 2.17 0.33
C ARG A 360 -0.61 1.60 -0.01
N ALA A 361 -0.07 1.94 -1.18
CA ALA A 361 1.26 1.51 -1.61
C ALA A 361 2.36 1.97 -0.64
N THR A 362 2.32 3.24 -0.22
CA THR A 362 3.32 3.82 0.68
C THR A 362 3.17 3.38 2.14
N ARG A 363 2.01 2.85 2.54
CA ARG A 363 1.84 2.16 3.84
C ARG A 363 2.33 0.72 3.82
N ASN A 364 2.24 0.05 2.67
CA ASN A 364 2.69 -1.33 2.50
C ASN A 364 4.19 -1.46 2.26
N CYS A 365 4.75 -0.59 1.41
CA CYS A 365 6.15 -0.60 1.02
C CYS A 365 6.82 0.71 1.42
N THR A 366 6.89 0.98 2.73
CA THR A 366 7.43 2.24 3.29
C THR A 366 8.90 2.49 2.92
N TRP A 367 9.67 1.42 2.68
CA TRP A 367 11.11 1.44 2.38
C TRP A 367 11.47 1.70 0.91
N VAL A 368 10.49 1.94 0.03
CA VAL A 368 10.74 2.17 -1.40
C VAL A 368 10.67 3.67 -1.70
N GLY A 369 11.82 4.33 -1.79
CA GLY A 369 11.87 5.78 -2.00
C GLY A 369 11.21 6.24 -3.30
N GLU A 370 11.26 5.41 -4.35
CA GLU A 370 10.67 5.70 -5.66
C GLU A 370 9.14 5.79 -5.61
N LEU A 371 8.47 4.98 -4.79
CA LEU A 371 7.01 5.06 -4.59
C LEU A 371 6.60 6.41 -4.01
N TRP A 372 7.35 6.92 -3.03
CA TRP A 372 7.11 8.24 -2.44
C TRP A 372 7.32 9.38 -3.43
N VAL A 373 8.36 9.29 -4.26
CA VAL A 373 8.62 10.26 -5.34
C VAL A 373 7.44 10.26 -6.33
N HIS A 374 7.00 9.10 -6.79
CA HIS A 374 5.86 8.98 -7.69
C HIS A 374 4.56 9.48 -7.05
N TYR A 375 4.35 9.25 -5.76
CA TYR A 375 3.18 9.76 -5.04
C TYR A 375 3.16 11.29 -4.98
N LEU A 376 4.29 11.93 -4.63
CA LEU A 376 4.39 13.39 -4.64
C LEU A 376 4.13 13.98 -6.04
N LEU A 377 4.68 13.34 -7.08
CA LEU A 377 4.46 13.77 -8.47
C LEU A 377 3.01 13.57 -8.92
N SER A 378 2.34 12.49 -8.50
CA SER A 378 0.95 12.24 -8.87
C SER A 378 0.00 13.23 -8.18
N LEU A 379 0.22 13.53 -6.89
CA LEU A 379 -0.50 14.56 -6.15
C LEU A 379 -0.32 15.95 -6.78
N GLU A 380 0.89 16.27 -7.23
CA GLU A 380 1.14 17.52 -7.94
C GLU A 380 0.37 17.59 -9.27
N ARG A 381 0.33 16.52 -10.06
CA ARG A 381 -0.46 16.46 -11.31
C ARG A 381 -1.96 16.64 -11.07
N ILE A 382 -2.45 16.12 -9.95
CA ILE A 382 -3.85 16.24 -9.51
C ILE A 382 -4.15 17.65 -8.93
N ARG A 383 -3.12 18.50 -8.75
CA ARG A 383 -3.22 19.81 -8.08
C ARG A 383 -3.72 19.70 -6.64
N ALA A 384 -3.20 18.73 -5.91
CA ALA A 384 -3.41 18.60 -4.47
C ALA A 384 -3.00 19.87 -3.71
N SER A 385 -3.54 20.05 -2.51
CA SER A 385 -3.19 21.18 -1.66
C SER A 385 -1.72 21.08 -1.20
N GLU A 386 -1.17 22.22 -0.80
CA GLU A 386 0.19 22.25 -0.27
C GLU A 386 0.32 21.50 1.06
N GLU A 387 -0.73 21.56 1.89
CA GLU A 387 -0.83 20.82 3.15
C GLU A 387 -0.74 19.31 2.92
N GLU A 388 -1.45 18.80 1.90
CA GLU A 388 -1.44 17.38 1.56
C GLU A 388 -0.05 16.92 1.07
N LEU A 389 0.58 17.71 0.19
CA LEU A 389 1.93 17.42 -0.30
C LEU A 389 2.98 17.48 0.80
N GLN A 390 2.88 18.45 1.70
CA GLN A 390 3.78 18.57 2.86
C GLN A 390 3.61 17.37 3.80
N HIS A 391 2.38 16.97 4.10
CA HIS A 391 2.11 15.81 4.95
C HIS A 391 2.70 14.52 4.37
N VAL A 392 2.55 14.27 3.06
CA VAL A 392 3.15 13.10 2.40
C VAL A 392 4.67 13.16 2.41
N PHE A 393 5.24 14.35 2.18
CA PHE A 393 6.69 14.54 2.24
C PHE A 393 7.27 14.27 3.63
N GLU A 394 6.61 14.77 4.69
CA GLU A 394 7.01 14.54 6.08
C GLU A 394 6.95 13.04 6.46
N ARG A 395 5.92 12.32 5.99
CA ARG A 395 5.86 10.87 6.16
C ARG A 395 6.98 10.15 5.42
N ALA A 396 7.31 10.58 4.20
CA ALA A 396 8.37 9.97 3.41
C ALA A 396 9.74 10.09 4.10
N ILE A 397 10.09 11.25 4.65
CA ILE A 397 11.39 11.46 5.32
C ILE A 397 11.52 10.71 6.65
N GLN A 398 10.40 10.34 7.29
CA GLN A 398 10.39 9.53 8.50
C GLN A 398 10.59 8.03 8.22
N CYS A 399 10.51 7.60 6.96
CA CYS A 399 10.74 6.21 6.58
C CYS A 399 12.23 5.87 6.59
N THR A 400 12.54 4.57 6.71
CA THR A 400 13.90 4.04 6.64
C THR A 400 14.16 3.49 5.24
N PHE A 401 14.94 4.23 4.44
CA PHE A 401 15.34 3.80 3.09
C PHE A 401 16.68 3.08 3.09
N SER A 402 16.91 2.26 2.07
CA SER A 402 18.16 1.49 1.94
C SER A 402 19.34 2.37 1.56
N THR A 403 19.08 3.44 0.80
CA THR A 403 20.13 4.32 0.28
C THR A 403 19.86 5.79 0.61
N ILE A 404 20.92 6.54 0.90
CA ILE A 404 20.82 8.00 1.10
C ILE A 404 20.30 8.73 -0.16
N GLN A 405 20.52 8.12 -1.33
CA GLN A 405 20.08 8.65 -2.62
C GLN A 405 18.55 8.73 -2.73
N GLU A 406 17.82 7.83 -2.06
CA GLU A 406 16.36 7.86 -2.02
C GLU A 406 15.84 9.11 -1.31
N TYR A 407 16.40 9.42 -0.13
CA TYR A 407 16.10 10.68 0.57
C TYR A 407 16.43 11.89 -0.31
N PHE A 408 17.60 11.90 -0.95
CA PHE A 408 17.99 12.98 -1.85
C PHE A 408 16.99 13.19 -2.99
N ASN A 409 16.50 12.11 -3.60
CA ASN A 409 15.49 12.17 -4.66
C ASN A 409 14.15 12.72 -4.14
N ILE A 410 13.73 12.36 -2.93
CA ILE A 410 12.51 12.87 -2.29
C ILE A 410 12.63 14.38 -2.02
N TYR A 411 13.72 14.83 -1.42
CA TYR A 411 13.98 16.26 -1.18
C TYR A 411 14.01 17.05 -2.51
N LEU A 412 14.69 16.55 -3.53
CA LEU A 412 14.71 17.20 -4.85
C LEU A 412 13.31 17.26 -5.48
N THR A 413 12.52 16.19 -5.37
CA THR A 413 11.16 16.15 -5.89
C THR A 413 10.29 17.21 -5.22
N ARG A 414 10.40 17.34 -3.89
CA ARG A 414 9.72 18.39 -3.12
C ARG A 414 10.11 19.79 -3.57
N VAL A 415 11.41 20.06 -3.68
CA VAL A 415 11.93 21.36 -4.15
C VAL A 415 11.48 21.65 -5.58
N HIS A 416 11.47 20.65 -6.46
CA HIS A 416 11.00 20.80 -7.84
C HIS A 416 9.51 21.14 -7.90
N GLY A 417 8.67 20.50 -7.08
CA GLY A 417 7.24 20.78 -7.00
C GLY A 417 6.96 22.18 -6.48
N LEU A 418 7.62 22.57 -5.38
CA LEU A 418 7.54 23.93 -4.84
C LEU A 418 7.95 24.98 -5.88
N ARG A 419 9.07 24.75 -6.57
CA ARG A 419 9.57 25.63 -7.63
C ARG A 419 8.56 25.86 -8.75
N ARG A 420 7.87 24.80 -9.18
CA ARG A 420 6.85 24.89 -10.26
C ARG A 420 5.61 25.67 -9.82
N ARG A 421 5.33 25.75 -8.52
CA ARG A 421 4.16 26.39 -7.93
C ARG A 421 4.44 27.77 -7.32
N ILE A 422 5.64 28.30 -7.45
CA ILE A 422 5.95 29.69 -7.05
C ILE A 422 5.07 30.68 -7.82
N SER A 423 4.80 30.41 -9.11
CA SER A 423 3.89 31.23 -9.92
C SER A 423 2.48 31.31 -9.35
N ASP A 424 2.10 30.33 -8.53
CA ASP A 424 0.76 30.19 -7.96
C ASP A 424 0.66 30.91 -6.60
N GLY A 425 1.69 31.64 -6.19
CA GLY A 425 1.71 32.46 -4.98
C GLY A 425 2.40 31.81 -3.77
N LEU A 426 3.09 30.68 -3.93
CA LEU A 426 3.87 30.06 -2.86
C LEU A 426 5.13 30.87 -2.52
N ASP A 427 5.44 30.95 -1.22
CA ASP A 427 6.62 31.65 -0.73
C ASP A 427 7.91 30.88 -1.04
N PHE A 428 8.87 31.58 -1.63
CA PHE A 428 10.22 31.08 -1.87
C PHE A 428 10.94 30.66 -0.57
N GLN A 429 10.52 31.20 0.58
CA GLN A 429 11.06 30.80 1.88
C GLN A 429 10.88 29.30 2.17
N LEU A 430 9.82 28.66 1.67
CA LEU A 430 9.60 27.23 1.86
C LEU A 430 10.64 26.38 1.11
N ILE A 431 11.09 26.85 -0.05
CA ILE A 431 12.17 26.22 -0.82
C ILE A 431 13.49 26.34 -0.07
N ARG A 432 13.77 27.51 0.52
CA ARG A 432 14.97 27.72 1.35
C ARG A 432 14.99 26.78 2.55
N GLN A 433 13.86 26.66 3.25
CA GLN A 433 13.76 25.77 4.41
C GLN A 433 14.01 24.32 3.97
N THR A 434 13.31 23.85 2.94
CA THR A 434 13.45 22.47 2.43
C THR A 434 14.90 22.15 2.01
N LEU A 435 15.60 23.09 1.35
CA LEU A 435 17.00 22.92 0.94
C LEU A 435 17.97 22.97 2.12
N THR A 436 17.67 23.78 3.13
CA THR A 436 18.45 23.84 4.38
C THR A 436 18.34 22.50 5.11
N ASP A 437 17.12 22.01 5.32
CA ASP A 437 16.85 20.71 5.96
C ASP A 437 17.53 19.56 5.21
N ALA A 438 17.41 19.55 3.87
CA ALA A 438 18.10 18.58 3.02
C ALA A 438 19.62 18.63 3.21
N ALA A 439 20.20 19.84 3.21
CA ALA A 439 21.63 20.02 3.35
C ALA A 439 22.15 19.70 4.76
N GLU A 440 21.31 19.79 5.80
CA GLU A 440 21.67 19.36 7.16
C GLU A 440 21.62 17.84 7.26
N PHE A 441 20.48 17.24 6.90
CA PHE A 441 20.26 15.80 6.97
C PHE A 441 21.26 15.00 6.11
N LEU A 442 21.54 15.45 4.88
CA LEU A 442 22.32 14.68 3.91
C LEU A 442 23.84 14.96 3.95
N SER A 443 24.29 16.02 4.62
CA SER A 443 25.70 16.48 4.55
C SER A 443 26.73 15.47 5.08
N SER A 444 26.35 14.66 6.07
CA SER A 444 27.24 13.68 6.69
C SER A 444 27.45 12.44 5.83
N GLN A 445 26.50 12.10 4.96
CA GLN A 445 26.46 10.82 4.24
C GLN A 445 26.60 10.93 2.71
N LEU A 446 26.32 12.10 2.11
CA LEU A 446 26.47 12.28 0.65
C LEU A 446 27.93 12.37 0.20
N SER A 447 28.19 11.99 -1.04
CA SER A 447 29.48 12.23 -1.69
C SER A 447 29.73 13.73 -1.92
N THR A 448 31.00 14.13 -2.05
CA THR A 448 31.38 15.53 -2.32
C THR A 448 30.75 16.06 -3.60
N LYS A 449 30.62 15.22 -4.64
CA LYS A 449 30.05 15.62 -5.93
C LYS A 449 28.56 15.90 -5.84
N GLU A 450 27.80 15.07 -5.14
CA GLU A 450 26.34 15.24 -4.99
C GLU A 450 26.00 16.43 -4.12
N LEU A 451 26.74 16.62 -3.03
CA LEU A 451 26.58 17.78 -2.16
C LEU A 451 26.84 19.08 -2.94
N LEU A 452 27.93 19.15 -3.72
CA LEU A 452 28.22 20.30 -4.58
C LEU A 452 27.12 20.54 -5.62
N ARG A 453 26.54 19.48 -6.21
CA ARG A 453 25.41 19.62 -7.15
C ARG A 453 24.18 20.19 -6.46
N LEU A 454 23.87 19.78 -5.23
CA LEU A 454 22.76 20.32 -4.44
C LEU A 454 22.96 21.81 -4.16
N TYR A 455 24.14 22.20 -3.66
CA TYR A 455 24.45 23.60 -3.38
C TYR A 455 24.50 24.47 -4.64
N ALA A 456 25.03 23.94 -5.76
CA ALA A 456 25.01 24.63 -7.04
C ALA A 456 23.57 24.84 -7.54
N TYR A 457 22.71 23.84 -7.39
CA TYR A 457 21.30 23.96 -7.72
C TYR A 457 20.59 24.99 -6.83
N TRP A 458 20.82 24.96 -5.53
CA TRP A 458 20.28 25.94 -4.58
C TRP A 458 20.73 27.37 -4.94
N ALA A 459 22.02 27.61 -5.14
CA ALA A 459 22.52 28.93 -5.52
C ALA A 459 21.89 29.42 -6.84
N LYS A 460 21.67 28.53 -7.82
CA LYS A 460 20.97 28.87 -9.06
C LYS A 460 19.51 29.26 -8.81
N LEU A 461 18.81 28.61 -7.89
CA LEU A 461 17.44 28.96 -7.52
C LEU A 461 17.38 30.32 -6.82
N GLU A 462 18.30 30.62 -5.91
CA GLU A 462 18.42 31.94 -5.26
C GLU A 462 18.62 33.06 -6.28
N LEU A 463 19.46 32.84 -7.29
CA LEU A 463 19.70 33.84 -8.33
C LEU A 463 18.51 34.04 -9.27
N SER A 464 17.86 32.94 -9.67
CA SER A 464 16.80 32.99 -10.69
C SER A 464 15.44 33.39 -10.12
N LEU A 465 15.08 32.88 -8.94
CA LEU A 465 13.74 33.02 -8.36
C LEU A 465 13.77 33.95 -7.15
N GLY A 466 14.73 33.76 -6.23
CA GLY A 466 14.92 34.64 -5.07
C GLY A 466 15.46 36.02 -5.42
N LYS A 467 16.14 36.15 -6.58
CA LYS A 467 16.86 37.36 -7.04
C LYS A 467 17.85 37.92 -6.01
N ASP A 468 18.38 37.07 -5.13
CA ASP A 468 19.27 37.45 -4.05
C ASP A 468 20.69 36.89 -4.28
N LEU A 469 21.58 37.77 -4.76
CA LEU A 469 22.99 37.46 -4.97
C LEU A 469 23.74 37.21 -3.66
N SER A 470 23.34 37.83 -2.55
CA SER A 470 23.97 37.67 -1.24
C SER A 470 23.65 36.30 -0.66
N ALA A 471 22.37 35.91 -0.70
CA ALA A 471 21.95 34.56 -0.30
C ALA A 471 22.64 33.48 -1.13
N ALA A 472 22.70 33.64 -2.46
CA ALA A 472 23.39 32.69 -3.33
C ALA A 472 24.89 32.52 -2.97
N ARG A 473 25.57 33.61 -2.59
CA ARG A 473 26.96 33.55 -2.08
C ARG A 473 27.02 32.83 -0.73
N GLY A 474 26.10 33.14 0.19
CA GLY A 474 26.01 32.49 1.50
C GLY A 474 25.83 30.97 1.41
N VAL A 475 25.05 30.49 0.42
CA VAL A 475 24.86 29.06 0.12
C VAL A 475 26.19 28.39 -0.23
N TRP A 476 26.99 29.00 -1.10
CA TRP A 476 28.32 28.50 -1.46
C TRP A 476 29.31 28.57 -0.29
N GLU A 477 29.31 29.65 0.48
CA GLU A 477 30.14 29.76 1.68
C GLU A 477 29.82 28.66 2.70
N ASN A 478 28.55 28.31 2.87
CA ASN A 478 28.12 27.24 3.76
C ASN A 478 28.57 25.86 3.25
N ALA A 479 28.44 25.61 1.94
CA ALA A 479 28.93 24.37 1.31
C ALA A 479 30.43 24.17 1.56
N ILE A 480 31.20 25.25 1.45
CA ILE A 480 32.64 25.28 1.73
C ILE A 480 32.86 25.03 3.22
N LYS A 481 32.23 25.78 4.13
CA LYS A 481 32.41 25.62 5.59
C LYS A 481 32.12 24.21 6.08
N LYS A 482 31.03 23.57 5.63
CA LYS A 482 30.67 22.19 6.06
C LYS A 482 31.67 21.13 5.61
N ARG A 483 32.42 21.34 4.53
CA ARG A 483 33.44 20.38 4.05
C ARG A 483 34.86 20.75 4.47
N PHE A 484 35.17 22.04 4.55
CA PHE A 484 36.48 22.56 4.92
C PHE A 484 36.62 22.85 6.42
N SER A 485 35.70 22.36 7.27
CA SER A 485 35.82 22.44 8.73
C SER A 485 37.09 21.77 9.30
N PHE A 486 37.90 21.09 8.48
CA PHE A 486 39.22 20.62 8.87
C PHE A 486 40.34 21.67 8.75
N TYR A 487 40.12 22.79 8.05
CA TYR A 487 41.12 23.84 7.86
C TYR A 487 40.47 25.24 7.73
N SER A 488 39.98 25.82 8.82
CA SER A 488 40.05 27.29 8.97
C SER A 488 39.75 27.74 10.39
N ALA A 489 40.79 27.82 11.22
CA ALA A 489 40.93 29.00 12.06
C ALA A 489 41.54 30.09 11.16
N SER A 490 40.72 30.78 10.38
CA SER A 490 40.99 32.11 9.79
C SER A 490 39.78 32.55 8.98
N SER A 491 39.20 33.64 9.43
CA SER A 491 37.98 34.27 8.96
C SER A 491 38.10 34.98 7.61
N SER A 492 36.92 35.30 7.08
CA SER A 492 36.57 36.37 6.13
C SER A 492 36.84 36.16 4.63
N VAL A 493 35.71 36.14 3.89
CA VAL A 493 35.53 36.43 2.46
C VAL A 493 36.25 35.46 1.51
N VAL A 494 35.57 34.38 1.15
CA VAL A 494 36.07 33.42 0.15
C VAL A 494 35.69 33.90 -1.25
N LEU A 495 36.45 34.85 -1.78
CA LEU A 495 36.62 35.01 -3.23
C LEU A 495 37.43 33.80 -3.74
N LEU A 496 37.16 33.35 -4.97
CA LEU A 496 37.93 32.33 -5.73
C LEU A 496 39.44 32.23 -5.38
N PRO A 497 40.20 33.34 -5.21
CA PRO A 497 41.59 33.33 -4.76
C PRO A 497 41.94 32.57 -3.46
N ASP A 498 41.02 32.39 -2.50
CA ASP A 498 41.31 31.69 -1.23
C ASP A 498 40.88 30.22 -1.23
N ILE A 499 39.96 29.80 -2.12
CA ILE A 499 39.69 28.38 -2.40
C ILE A 499 40.96 27.72 -2.94
N VAL A 500 41.78 28.48 -3.69
CA VAL A 500 43.01 28.01 -4.32
C VAL A 500 44.10 27.60 -3.32
N LYS A 501 44.01 28.02 -2.06
CA LYS A 501 44.96 27.64 -1.00
C LYS A 501 44.63 26.29 -0.35
N SER A 502 43.40 25.80 -0.48
CA SER A 502 42.99 24.52 0.12
C SER A 502 43.30 23.36 -0.83
N SER A 503 44.04 22.36 -0.34
CA SER A 503 44.74 21.32 -1.11
C SER A 503 43.87 20.28 -1.86
N ILE A 504 42.64 20.63 -2.26
CA ILE A 504 41.70 19.72 -2.95
C ILE A 504 40.93 20.51 -4.03
N ILE A 505 41.62 21.01 -5.05
CA ILE A 505 40.96 21.61 -6.21
C ILE A 505 40.93 20.60 -7.34
N LEU A 506 39.74 20.34 -7.90
CA LEU A 506 39.63 19.64 -9.17
C LEU A 506 40.27 20.51 -10.28
N PRO A 507 41.13 19.95 -11.16
CA PRO A 507 41.79 20.69 -12.24
C PRO A 507 40.85 21.59 -13.06
N GLU A 508 39.59 21.18 -13.24
CA GLU A 508 38.55 21.92 -13.96
C GLU A 508 38.29 23.33 -13.38
N ILE A 509 38.33 23.50 -12.06
CA ILE A 509 38.09 24.81 -11.40
C ILE A 509 39.26 25.75 -11.64
N CYS A 510 40.49 25.22 -11.65
CA CYS A 510 41.70 25.98 -11.96
C CYS A 510 41.68 26.52 -13.41
N TYR A 511 41.30 25.68 -14.38
CA TYR A 511 41.16 26.11 -15.77
C TYR A 511 40.00 27.10 -15.96
N SER A 512 38.90 26.93 -15.22
CA SER A 512 37.77 27.86 -15.23
C SER A 512 38.14 29.24 -14.68
N TRP A 513 39.01 29.30 -13.67
CA TRP A 513 39.49 30.56 -13.11
C TRP A 513 40.43 31.30 -14.07
N ILE A 514 41.38 30.60 -14.69
CA ILE A 514 42.25 31.18 -15.72
C ILE A 514 41.39 31.79 -16.84
N ARG A 515 40.42 31.01 -17.34
CA ARG A 515 39.51 31.47 -18.40
C ARG A 515 38.65 32.67 -17.97
N PHE A 516 38.21 32.73 -16.72
CA PHE A 516 37.47 33.87 -16.19
C PHE A 516 38.32 35.14 -16.20
N GLU A 517 39.59 35.05 -15.76
CA GLU A 517 40.52 36.19 -15.79
C GLU A 517 40.92 36.58 -17.23
N GLU A 518 40.99 35.63 -18.17
CA GLU A 518 41.17 35.92 -19.60
C GLU A 518 40.01 36.74 -20.19
N GLU A 519 38.78 36.42 -19.79
CA GLU A 519 37.57 37.04 -20.33
C GLU A 519 37.19 38.35 -19.61
N ASN A 520 37.53 38.51 -18.32
CA ASN A 520 37.02 39.59 -17.47
C ASN A 520 38.06 40.31 -16.59
N GLY A 521 39.28 39.76 -16.48
CA GLY A 521 40.32 40.24 -15.57
C GLY A 521 41.31 41.21 -16.21
N THR A 522 42.23 41.75 -15.40
CA THR A 522 43.40 42.47 -15.90
C THR A 522 44.54 41.50 -16.23
N LEU A 523 45.52 41.92 -17.04
CA LEU A 523 46.68 41.07 -17.39
C LEU A 523 47.46 40.61 -16.14
N ASP A 524 47.54 41.46 -15.12
CA ASP A 524 48.18 41.12 -13.84
C ASP A 524 47.40 40.05 -13.06
N ASP A 525 46.06 40.06 -13.13
CA ASP A 525 45.20 39.06 -12.50
C ASP A 525 45.28 37.71 -13.23
N TYR A 526 45.37 37.74 -14.56
CA TYR A 526 45.64 36.56 -15.38
C TYR A 526 46.99 35.91 -15.03
N ASP A 527 48.06 36.71 -14.98
CA ASP A 527 49.40 36.22 -14.62
C ASP A 527 49.43 35.65 -13.20
N LEU A 528 48.69 36.26 -12.27
CA LEU A 528 48.52 35.74 -10.91
C LEU A 528 47.76 34.41 -10.88
N ALA A 529 46.70 34.27 -11.68
CA ALA A 529 45.91 33.06 -11.78
C ALA A 529 46.72 31.90 -12.39
N VAL A 530 47.41 32.14 -13.51
CA VAL A 530 48.28 31.15 -14.15
C VAL A 530 49.38 30.70 -13.19
N LYS A 531 50.04 31.63 -12.50
CA LYS A 531 51.10 31.31 -11.52
C LYS A 531 50.56 30.44 -10.39
N LYS A 532 49.41 30.78 -9.80
CA LYS A 532 48.82 30.02 -8.69
C LYS A 532 48.34 28.62 -9.11
N VAL A 533 47.79 28.48 -10.31
CA VAL A 533 47.38 27.16 -10.85
C VAL A 533 48.60 26.27 -11.14
N PHE A 534 49.70 26.85 -11.64
CA PHE A 534 50.94 26.11 -11.95
C PHE A 534 51.61 25.53 -10.70
N PHE A 535 51.47 26.18 -9.54
CA PHE A 535 51.99 25.72 -8.24
C PHE A 535 51.02 24.81 -7.47
N CYS A 536 49.85 24.47 -8.02
CA CYS A 536 48.89 23.55 -7.39
C CYS A 536 49.35 22.08 -7.58
N PRO A 537 49.62 21.32 -6.49
CA PRO A 537 50.22 19.98 -6.56
C PRO A 537 49.35 18.91 -7.26
N PHE A 538 48.04 19.16 -7.46
CA PHE A 538 47.15 18.28 -8.23
C PHE A 538 47.10 18.61 -9.74
N CYS A 539 47.35 19.87 -10.13
CA CYS A 539 47.40 20.26 -11.54
C CYS A 539 48.77 19.95 -12.18
N SER A 540 49.84 19.95 -11.38
CA SER A 540 51.19 19.58 -11.83
C SER A 540 51.32 18.09 -12.22
N LEU A 541 50.46 17.21 -11.68
CA LEU A 541 50.38 15.79 -12.07
C LEU A 541 49.69 15.58 -13.43
N GLY A 542 48.86 16.52 -13.90
CA GLY A 542 48.27 16.48 -15.25
C GLY A 542 49.17 17.09 -16.34
N LEU A 543 50.11 17.97 -15.94
CA LEU A 543 51.04 18.63 -16.86
C LEU A 543 52.23 17.76 -17.29
N SER A 544 52.43 16.59 -16.69
CA SER A 544 53.42 15.61 -17.20
C SER A 544 52.95 14.87 -18.45
N GLY A 545 51.66 14.96 -18.82
CA GLY A 545 51.11 14.37 -20.05
C GLY A 545 51.04 15.31 -21.25
N PHE A 546 51.35 16.60 -21.10
CA PHE A 546 51.19 17.62 -22.16
C PHE A 546 52.49 18.40 -22.47
N LYS A 547 53.65 17.78 -22.22
CA LYS A 547 54.94 18.26 -22.75
C LYS A 547 55.57 17.20 -23.65
N LEU A 548 55.05 17.09 -24.88
CA LEU A 548 55.75 16.82 -26.14
C LEU A 548 54.73 16.39 -27.21
N ALA A 549 54.23 17.36 -27.95
CA ALA A 549 53.92 17.28 -29.38
C ALA A 549 54.07 18.68 -29.97
#